data_AF-A0A4S1ZHI2-F1
#
_entry.id   AF-A0A4S1ZHI2-F1
#
_cell.length_a   1.000
_cell.length_b   1.000
_cell.length_c   1.000
_cell.angle_alpha   90.00
_cell.angle_beta   90.00
_cell.angle_gamma   90.00
#
_symmetry.space_group_name_H-M   'P 1'
#
loop_
_entity.id
_entity.type
_entity.pdbx_description
1 polymer ?
#
loop_
_entity_poly.entity_id
_entity_poly.type
_entity_poly.pdbx_seq_one_letter_code
_entity_poly.pdbx_strand_id
1 'polypeptide(L)' 'MKPGDKIIILPSCALTEMKLEPLVGLTATIVEVNDISGNIRGCWVNLPGQYLGEREWYIPYNSIGI' A
#
# COMPACT_ATOMS: atom_id res chain seq x y z
N MET A 1 7.86 -13.91 0.42
CA MET A 1 7.64 -12.48 0.15
C MET A 1 8.89 -11.74 0.56
N LYS A 2 9.44 -10.91 -0.32
CA LYS A 2 10.61 -10.07 -0.07
C LYS A 2 10.50 -8.79 -0.92
N PRO A 3 11.25 -7.73 -0.60
CA PRO A 3 11.33 -6.55 -1.45
C PRO A 3 11.68 -6.91 -2.90
N GLY A 4 10.99 -6.29 -3.85
CA GLY A 4 11.09 -6.56 -5.29
C GLY A 4 10.15 -7.66 -5.80
N ASP A 5 9.56 -8.48 -4.93
CA ASP A 5 8.53 -9.44 -5.37
C ASP A 5 7.28 -8.69 -5.85
N LYS A 6 6.65 -9.23 -6.90
CA LYS A 6 5.33 -8.79 -7.36
C LYS A 6 4.23 -9.60 -6.71
N ILE A 7 3.19 -8.91 -6.24
CA ILE A 7 2.00 -9.52 -5.64
C ILE A 7 0.74 -9.01 -6.33
N ILE A 8 -0.35 -9.77 -6.21
CA ILE A 8 -1.69 -9.31 -6.59
C ILE A 8 -2.46 -8.96 -5.32
N ILE A 9 -3.11 -7.80 -5.32
CA ILE A 9 -3.97 -7.37 -4.21
C ILE A 9 -5.29 -8.14 -4.29
N LEU A 10 -5.61 -8.88 -3.23
CA LEU A 10 -6.83 -9.65 -3.11
C LEU A 10 -7.92 -8.85 -2.38
N PRO A 11 -9.21 -9.12 -2.64
CA PRO A 11 -10.29 -8.49 -1.91
C PRO A 11 -10.22 -8.83 -0.41
N SER A 12 -10.50 -7.85 0.44
CA SER A 12 -10.56 -8.02 1.90
C SER A 12 -11.49 -6.98 2.53
N CYS A 13 -12.00 -7.26 3.73
CA CYS A 13 -12.82 -6.32 4.49
C CYS A 13 -12.10 -4.99 4.77
N ALA A 14 -10.79 -5.04 5.05
CA ALA A 14 -9.99 -3.84 5.30
C ALA A 14 -9.96 -2.90 4.08
N LEU A 15 -9.88 -3.44 2.86
CA LEU A 15 -9.95 -2.61 1.64
C LEU A 15 -11.32 -1.94 1.51
N THR A 16 -12.40 -2.64 1.86
CA THR A 16 -13.75 -2.08 1.83
C THR A 16 -13.94 -0.98 2.87
N GLU A 17 -13.51 -1.21 4.10
CA GLU A 17 -13.61 -0.23 5.19
C GLU A 17 -12.82 1.07 4.88
N MET A 18 -11.70 0.93 4.17
CA MET A 18 -10.85 2.06 3.77
C MET A 18 -11.21 2.67 2.41
N LYS A 19 -12.24 2.17 1.72
CA LYS A 19 -12.61 2.60 0.36
C LYS A 19 -11.48 2.46 -0.66
N LEU A 20 -10.74 1.34 -0.57
CA LEU A 20 -9.60 0.96 -1.40
C LEU A 20 -9.91 -0.23 -2.33
N GLU A 21 -11.18 -0.56 -2.54
CA GLU A 21 -11.62 -1.61 -3.46
C GLU A 21 -11.07 -1.48 -4.89
N PRO A 22 -10.84 -0.27 -5.45
CA PRO A 22 -10.23 -0.14 -6.78
C PRO A 22 -8.78 -0.69 -6.86
N LEU A 23 -8.14 -0.99 -5.73
CA LEU A 23 -6.84 -1.65 -5.70
C LEU A 23 -6.91 -3.16 -5.96
N VAL A 24 -8.08 -3.78 -5.80
CA VAL A 24 -8.24 -5.23 -5.96
C VAL A 24 -7.91 -5.65 -7.39
N GLY A 25 -7.10 -6.69 -7.53
CA GLY A 25 -6.62 -7.20 -8.81
C GLY A 25 -5.40 -6.47 -9.37
N LEU A 26 -4.98 -5.33 -8.79
CA LEU A 26 -3.74 -4.68 -9.19
C LEU A 26 -2.52 -5.49 -8.77
N THR A 27 -1.50 -5.47 -9.62
CA THR A 27 -0.18 -6.01 -9.29
C THR A 27 0.65 -4.93 -8.62
N ALA A 28 1.13 -5.17 -7.40
CA ALA A 28 2.00 -4.26 -6.67
C ALA A 28 3.39 -4.87 -6.46
N THR A 29 4.40 -4.04 -6.23
CA THR A 29 5.76 -4.49 -5.93
C THR A 29 6.07 -4.25 -4.46
N ILE A 30 6.52 -5.27 -3.74
CA ILE A 30 6.89 -5.12 -2.33
C ILE A 30 8.10 -4.19 -2.22
N VAL A 31 7.99 -3.17 -1.38
CA VAL A 31 9.08 -2.24 -1.05
C VAL A 31 9.69 -2.64 0.29
N GLU A 32 8.85 -3.02 1.25
CA GLU A 32 9.28 -3.39 2.59
C GLU A 32 8.37 -4.50 3.12
N VAL A 33 8.95 -5.45 3.85
CA VAL A 33 8.21 -6.48 4.58
C VAL A 33 8.23 -6.07 6.05
N ASN A 34 7.05 -5.89 6.63
CA ASN A 34 6.92 -5.66 8.06
C ASN A 34 6.79 -7.02 8.75
N ASP A 35 7.85 -7.42 9.43
CA ASP A 35 7.90 -8.66 10.22
C ASP A 35 8.13 -8.36 11.70
N ILE A 36 7.60 -9.23 12.55
CA ILE A 36 7.93 -9.24 13.97
C ILE A 36 8.37 -10.66 14.32
N SER A 37 9.64 -10.79 14.67
CA SER A 37 10.27 -12.06 15.06
C SER A 37 10.09 -13.18 14.01
N GLY A 38 10.22 -12.85 12.72
CA GLY A 38 10.13 -13.80 11.61
C GLY A 38 8.71 -14.11 11.13
N ASN A 39 7.67 -13.52 11.73
CA ASN A 39 6.30 -13.60 11.23
C ASN A 39 5.93 -12.33 10.46
N ILE A 40 5.63 -12.49 9.17
CA ILE A 40 5.20 -11.39 8.30
C ILE A 40 3.80 -10.93 8.74
N ARG A 41 3.68 -9.66 9.12
CA ARG A 41 2.39 -9.03 9.48
C ARG A 41 1.80 -8.23 8.34
N GLY A 42 2.63 -7.76 7.42
CA GLY A 42 2.20 -7.00 6.26
C GLY A 42 3.38 -6.62 5.39
N CYS A 43 3.09 -5.96 4.27
CA CYS A 43 4.10 -5.45 3.37
C CYS A 43 3.70 -4.05 2.92
N TRP A 44 4.66 -3.14 2.87
CA TRP A 44 4.51 -1.91 2.10
C TRP A 44 4.76 -2.25 0.64
N VAL A 45 3.89 -1.75 -0.23
CA VAL A 45 3.94 -2.04 -1.65
C VAL A 45 3.85 -0.76 -2.47
N ASN A 46 4.58 -0.73 -3.58
CA ASN A 46 4.45 0.29 -4.58
C ASN A 46 3.43 -0.15 -5.62
N LEU A 47 2.47 0.73 -5.92
CA LEU A 47 1.46 0.51 -6.94
C LEU A 47 2.01 0.96 -8.31
N PRO A 48 1.64 0.29 -9.41
CA PRO A 48 2.18 0.58 -10.74
C PRO A 48 1.65 1.89 -11.35
N GLY A 49 0.68 2.52 -10.69
CA GLY A 49 0.06 3.78 -11.11
C GLY A 49 -0.40 4.60 -9.90
N GLN A 50 -0.79 5.83 -10.18
CA GLN A 50 -1.37 6.72 -9.18
C GLN A 50 -2.73 6.19 -8.75
N TYR A 51 -2.93 5.98 -7.45
CA TYR A 51 -4.27 5.74 -6.92
C TYR A 51 -5.06 7.05 -7.05
N LEU A 52 -6.16 7.02 -7.82
CA LEU A 52 -7.01 8.20 -8.10
C LEU A 52 -6.29 9.40 -8.77
N GLY A 53 -5.19 9.17 -9.48
CA GLY A 53 -4.46 10.26 -10.15
C GLY A 53 -3.65 11.16 -9.20
N GLU A 54 -3.54 10.77 -7.92
CA GLU A 54 -2.68 11.45 -6.96
C GLU A 54 -1.27 10.84 -6.99
N ARG A 55 -0.26 11.69 -7.16
CA ARG A 55 1.13 11.37 -6.82
C ARG A 55 1.21 11.41 -5.30
N GLU A 56 1.53 10.28 -4.67
CA GLU A 56 1.85 10.07 -3.24
C GLU A 56 1.32 11.12 -2.26
N TRP A 57 0.46 10.72 -1.31
CA TRP A 57 -0.07 11.57 -0.24
C TRP A 57 1.03 12.42 0.43
N TYR A 58 1.19 13.65 -0.06
CA TYR A 58 2.09 14.67 0.48
C TYR A 58 1.24 15.58 1.33
N ILE A 59 1.47 15.57 2.65
CA ILE A 59 0.94 16.59 3.53
C ILE A 59 1.99 17.72 3.54
N PRO A 60 1.70 18.90 2.99
CA PRO A 60 2.61 20.02 3.08
C PRO A 60 2.91 20.33 4.53
N TYR A 61 4.17 20.67 4.85
CA TYR A 61 4.56 21.04 6.22
C TYR A 61 3.65 22.15 6.78
N ASN A 62 3.24 23.09 5.93
CA ASN A 62 2.35 24.20 6.27
C ASN A 62 0.90 23.77 6.61
N SER A 63 0.52 22.53 6.27
CA SER A 63 -0.78 21.95 6.62
C SER A 63 -0.77 21.28 8.01
N ILE A 64 0.41 21.07 8.60
CA ILE A 64 0.57 20.73 10.02
C ILE A 64 0.53 22.07 10.76
N GLY A 65 -0.66 22.54 11.10
CA GLY A 65 -0.83 23.78 11.88
C GLY A 65 -0.14 23.64 13.24
N ILE A 66 1.02 24.28 13.38
CA ILE A 66 1.69 24.54 14.66
C ILE A 66 1.29 25.93 15.15
#